data_AF-C5L497-F1
#
_entry.id   AF-C5L497-F1
#
_cell.length_a   1.000
_cell.length_b   1.000
_cell.length_c   1.000
_cell.angle_alpha   90.00
_cell.angle_beta   90.00
_cell.angle_gamma   90.00
#
_symmetry.space_group_name_H-M   'P 1'
#
loop_
_entity.id
_entity.type
_entity.pdbx_description
1 polymer ?
#
loop_
_entity_poly.entity_id
_entity_poly.type
_entity_poly.pdbx_seq_one_letter_code
_entity_poly.pdbx_strand_id
1 'polypeptide(L)'
;MAMTEKQGFPRLRFFTSDYCPFAQRARIALEWFKIPFELIEAITFSEGGSEYDKHPLLLEKNPKGLIPTLLVNWPDGREEVVTESLVVVEYIDNLAAKFGFPGEPLLPRDDPTERCSSLSTDLRIIASFLDRQRLLERATFYNKNITSPFYAVLMRGDKAEFDKMVAGAENFISEVHLVPLR
;
A
#
# COMPACT_ATOMS: atom_id res chain seq x y z
N MET A 1 1.20 -11.47 20.88
CA MET A 1 0.46 -10.34 21.47
C MET A 1 -0.97 -10.43 20.98
N ALA A 2 -1.95 -10.42 21.89
CA ALA A 2 -3.36 -10.48 21.51
C ALA A 2 -3.72 -9.22 20.71
N MET A 3 -4.30 -9.40 19.52
CA MET A 3 -4.85 -8.32 18.71
C MET A 3 -6.00 -7.71 19.51
N THR A 4 -5.82 -6.51 20.07
CA THR A 4 -6.92 -5.82 20.74
C THR A 4 -7.92 -5.41 19.67
N GLU A 5 -9.05 -6.12 19.57
CA GLU A 5 -10.14 -5.73 18.68
C GLU A 5 -10.60 -4.32 19.05
N LYS A 6 -10.35 -3.36 18.15
CA LYS A 6 -10.79 -1.98 18.32
C LYS A 6 -12.29 -1.92 18.01
N GLN A 7 -13.08 -1.49 18.97
CA GLN A 7 -14.54 -1.42 18.82
C GLN A 7 -14.93 -0.58 17.59
N GLY A 8 -15.82 -1.11 16.76
CA GLY A 8 -16.28 -0.43 15.54
C GLY A 8 -15.31 -0.48 14.35
N PHE A 9 -14.16 -1.14 14.48
CA PHE A 9 -13.20 -1.33 13.39
C PHE A 9 -13.76 -2.30 12.33
N PRO A 10 -13.68 -1.97 11.02
CA PRO A 10 -14.17 -2.85 9.98
C PRO A 10 -13.25 -4.06 9.75
N ARG A 11 -13.82 -5.16 9.26
CA ARG A 11 -13.04 -6.29 8.74
C ARG A 11 -12.45 -5.88 7.38
N LEU A 12 -11.13 -5.99 7.25
CA LEU A 12 -10.41 -5.66 6.02
C LEU A 12 -10.03 -6.92 5.25
N ARG A 13 -10.33 -6.94 3.95
CA ARG A 13 -9.86 -7.92 2.97
C ARG A 13 -9.01 -7.22 1.92
N PHE A 14 -7.75 -7.60 1.83
CA PHE A 14 -6.78 -6.97 0.95
C PHE A 14 -6.43 -7.90 -0.21
N PHE A 15 -6.93 -7.57 -1.40
CA PHE A 15 -6.62 -8.27 -2.64
C PHE A 15 -5.28 -7.77 -3.19
N THR A 16 -4.32 -8.68 -3.28
CA THR A 16 -2.93 -8.38 -3.63
C THR A 16 -2.36 -9.41 -4.59
N SER A 17 -1.13 -9.17 -5.01
CA SER A 17 -0.23 -10.21 -5.44
C SER A 17 1.19 -9.91 -4.97
N ASP A 18 1.97 -10.94 -4.65
CA ASP A 18 3.32 -10.80 -4.08
C ASP A 18 4.28 -10.02 -4.99
N TYR A 19 4.05 -10.06 -6.31
CA TYR A 19 4.90 -9.41 -7.30
C TYR A 19 4.36 -8.05 -7.80
N CYS A 20 3.23 -7.57 -7.26
CA CYS A 20 2.63 -6.32 -7.72
C CYS A 20 3.16 -5.10 -6.94
N PRO A 21 3.91 -4.18 -7.56
CA PRO A 21 4.47 -3.02 -6.85
C PRO A 21 3.41 -2.03 -6.38
N PHE A 22 2.27 -1.95 -7.08
CA PHE A 22 1.15 -1.12 -6.66
C PHE A 22 0.50 -1.68 -5.38
N ALA A 23 0.35 -2.99 -5.28
CA ALA A 23 -0.22 -3.63 -4.10
C ALA A 23 0.76 -3.59 -2.92
N GLN A 24 2.06 -3.75 -3.17
CA GLN A 24 3.10 -3.61 -2.14
C GLN A 24 3.04 -2.26 -1.42
N ARG A 25 2.71 -1.15 -2.10
CA ARG A 25 2.49 0.15 -1.44
C ARG A 25 1.43 0.08 -0.34
N ALA A 26 0.28 -0.52 -0.65
CA ALA A 26 -0.82 -0.68 0.28
C ALA A 26 -0.48 -1.67 1.41
N ARG A 27 0.21 -2.77 1.09
CA ARG A 27 0.69 -3.74 2.08
C ARG A 27 1.64 -3.10 3.07
N ILE A 28 2.62 -2.32 2.60
CA ILE A 28 3.55 -1.57 3.46
C ILE A 28 2.78 -0.67 4.41
N ALA A 29 1.74 0.05 3.94
CA ALA A 29 0.93 0.89 4.81
C ALA A 29 0.17 0.11 5.88
N LEU A 30 -0.48 -1.02 5.52
CA LEU A 30 -1.17 -1.88 6.48
C LEU A 30 -0.20 -2.40 7.57
N GLU A 31 0.97 -2.88 7.15
CA GLU A 31 2.01 -3.43 8.03
C GLU A 31 2.72 -2.37 8.88
N TRP A 32 2.92 -1.17 8.33
CA TRP A 32 3.47 -0.01 9.03
C TRP A 32 2.59 0.35 10.23
N PHE A 33 1.28 0.45 10.00
CA PHE A 33 0.32 0.77 11.05
C PHE A 33 -0.11 -0.42 11.91
N LYS A 34 0.40 -1.62 11.64
CA LYS A 34 -0.01 -2.87 12.33
C LYS A 34 -1.53 -3.08 12.30
N ILE A 35 -2.17 -2.69 11.18
CA ILE A 35 -3.60 -2.86 10.99
C ILE A 35 -3.87 -4.34 10.68
N PRO A 36 -4.85 -4.99 11.34
CA PRO A 36 -5.23 -6.36 11.00
C PRO A 36 -6.02 -6.41 9.69
N PHE A 37 -5.64 -7.31 8.79
CA PHE A 37 -6.34 -7.57 7.53
C PHE A 37 -6.23 -9.04 7.13
N GLU A 38 -7.21 -9.51 6.35
CA GLU A 38 -7.12 -10.77 5.61
C GLU A 38 -6.43 -10.51 4.27
N LEU A 39 -5.30 -11.16 4.03
CA LEU A 39 -4.59 -11.12 2.75
C LEU A 39 -5.21 -12.13 1.79
N ILE A 40 -5.59 -11.68 0.58
CA ILE A 40 -6.12 -12.53 -0.48
C ILE A 40 -5.18 -12.41 -1.69
N GLU A 41 -4.49 -13.50 -2.02
CA GLU A 41 -3.72 -13.61 -3.26
C GLU A 41 -4.71 -13.68 -4.43
N ALA A 42 -4.81 -12.57 -5.16
CA ALA A 42 -5.92 -12.33 -6.06
C ALA A 42 -5.57 -12.53 -7.54
N ILE A 43 -4.28 -12.64 -7.85
CA ILE A 43 -3.74 -12.85 -9.20
C ILE A 43 -2.81 -14.05 -9.16
N THR A 44 -3.21 -15.15 -9.78
CA THR A 44 -2.40 -16.37 -9.89
C THR A 44 -2.13 -16.70 -11.35
N PHE A 45 -1.13 -17.53 -11.61
CA PHE A 45 -0.87 -18.03 -12.95
C PHE A 45 -1.81 -19.19 -13.26
N SER A 46 -2.42 -19.19 -14.44
CA SER A 46 -3.22 -20.32 -14.90
C SER A 46 -2.35 -21.53 -15.22
N GLU A 47 -2.93 -22.73 -15.16
CA GLU A 47 -2.26 -23.96 -15.58
C GLU A 47 -1.84 -23.83 -17.07
N GLY A 48 -0.52 -23.77 -17.33
CA GLY A 48 0.03 -23.54 -18.66
C GLY A 48 0.71 -22.18 -18.86
N GLY A 49 0.60 -21.25 -17.89
CA GLY A 49 1.50 -20.09 -17.74
C GLY A 49 1.31 -18.93 -18.71
N SER A 50 0.31 -18.96 -19.59
CA SER A 50 0.06 -17.89 -20.57
C SER A 50 -0.97 -16.86 -20.11
N GLU A 51 -1.75 -17.13 -19.07
CA GLU A 51 -2.83 -16.25 -18.59
C GLU A 51 -2.79 -16.09 -17.06
N TYR A 52 -3.47 -15.04 -16.58
CA TYR A 52 -3.64 -14.79 -15.15
C TYR A 52 -5.07 -15.11 -14.74
N ASP A 53 -5.20 -15.94 -13.72
CA ASP A 53 -6.48 -16.17 -13.05
C ASP A 53 -6.70 -15.09 -11.99
N LYS A 54 -7.87 -14.46 -12.06
CA LYS A 54 -8.29 -13.44 -11.09
C LYS A 54 -9.26 -14.05 -10.10
N HIS A 55 -9.08 -13.75 -8.82
CA HIS A 55 -9.96 -14.25 -7.78
C HIS A 55 -11.43 -13.82 -8.05
N PRO A 56 -12.42 -14.73 -7.98
CA PRO A 56 -13.80 -14.42 -8.32
C PRO A 56 -14.39 -13.25 -7.52
N LEU A 57 -14.12 -13.23 -6.21
CA LEU A 57 -14.56 -12.12 -5.34
C LEU A 57 -13.89 -10.78 -5.71
N LEU A 58 -12.67 -10.77 -6.26
CA LEU A 58 -12.07 -9.54 -6.77
C LEU A 58 -12.86 -9.02 -7.96
N LEU A 59 -13.24 -9.89 -8.90
CA LEU A 59 -14.04 -9.50 -10.07
C LEU A 59 -15.45 -9.04 -9.68
N GLU A 60 -16.06 -9.68 -8.67
CA GLU A 60 -17.34 -9.27 -8.13
C GLU A 60 -17.28 -7.85 -7.54
N LYS A 61 -16.26 -7.56 -6.72
CA LYS A 61 -16.17 -6.30 -5.97
C LYS A 61 -15.49 -5.18 -6.75
N ASN A 62 -14.56 -5.51 -7.64
CA ASN A 62 -13.89 -4.60 -8.55
C ASN A 62 -13.91 -5.21 -9.97
N PRO A 63 -14.90 -4.84 -10.80
CA PRO A 63 -15.04 -5.40 -12.16
C PRO A 63 -13.85 -5.17 -13.09
N LYS A 64 -12.96 -4.20 -12.78
CA LYS A 64 -11.71 -4.03 -13.52
C LYS A 64 -10.69 -5.15 -13.21
N GLY A 65 -10.88 -5.85 -12.10
CA GLY A 65 -9.99 -6.91 -11.62
C GLY A 65 -8.56 -6.42 -11.42
N LEU A 66 -8.41 -5.20 -10.88
CA LEU A 66 -7.11 -4.58 -10.63
C LEU A 66 -6.77 -4.65 -9.15
N ILE A 67 -5.48 -4.80 -8.86
CA ILE A 67 -4.93 -4.76 -7.51
C ILE A 67 -4.02 -3.53 -7.34
N PRO A 68 -3.90 -2.96 -6.14
CA PRO A 68 -4.60 -3.37 -4.91
C PRO A 68 -6.09 -3.04 -4.94
N THR A 69 -6.87 -3.88 -4.28
CA THR A 69 -8.26 -3.60 -3.90
C THR A 69 -8.41 -3.89 -2.42
N LEU A 70 -8.93 -2.95 -1.65
CA LEU A 70 -9.25 -3.11 -0.23
C LEU A 70 -10.76 -3.16 -0.07
N LEU A 71 -11.27 -4.29 0.41
CA LEU A 71 -12.67 -4.48 0.74
C LEU A 71 -12.85 -4.29 2.25
N VAL A 72 -13.73 -3.36 2.61
CA VAL A 72 -13.94 -2.88 3.97
C VAL A 72 -15.36 -3.23 4.39
N ASN A 73 -15.51 -4.15 5.34
CA ASN A 73 -16.81 -4.57 5.85
C ASN A 73 -17.01 -4.03 7.28
N TRP A 74 -17.89 -3.03 7.42
CA TRP A 74 -18.17 -2.39 8.69
C TRP A 74 -19.14 -3.20 9.56
N PRO A 75 -19.06 -3.09 10.90
CA PRO A 75 -19.98 -3.80 11.80
C PRO A 75 -21.45 -3.41 11.64
N ASP A 76 -21.74 -2.22 11.08
CA ASP A 76 -23.09 -1.72 10.80
C ASP A 76 -23.68 -2.25 9.48
N GLY A 77 -22.95 -3.14 8.79
CA GLY A 77 -23.36 -3.74 7.51
C GLY A 77 -22.94 -2.95 6.27
N ARG A 78 -22.31 -1.77 6.42
CA ARG A 78 -21.77 -1.04 5.26
C ARG A 78 -20.58 -1.79 4.66
N GLU A 79 -20.50 -1.76 3.34
CA GLU A 79 -19.39 -2.30 2.57
C GLU A 79 -18.80 -1.19 1.69
N GLU A 80 -17.47 -1.03 1.72
CA GLU A 80 -16.74 -0.11 0.87
C GLU A 80 -15.66 -0.87 0.09
N VAL A 81 -15.46 -0.48 -1.18
CA VAL A 81 -14.38 -1.00 -2.02
C VAL A 81 -13.46 0.16 -2.36
N VAL A 82 -12.21 0.09 -1.91
CA VAL A 82 -11.19 1.11 -2.16
C VAL A 82 -10.19 0.57 -3.17
N THR A 83 -10.03 1.30 -4.27
CA THR A 83 -9.15 0.95 -5.39
C THR A 83 -8.14 2.08 -5.64
N GLU A 84 -7.15 1.83 -6.51
CA GLU A 84 -6.01 2.71 -6.77
C GLU A 84 -5.01 2.75 -5.62
N SER A 85 -3.76 2.33 -5.89
CA SER A 85 -2.76 2.09 -4.83
C SER A 85 -2.55 3.24 -3.84
N LEU A 86 -2.56 4.49 -4.31
CA LEU A 86 -2.31 5.64 -3.45
C LEU A 86 -3.55 6.06 -2.66
N VAL A 87 -4.74 5.89 -3.25
CA VAL A 87 -6.02 6.09 -2.53
C VAL A 87 -6.16 5.05 -1.43
N VAL A 88 -5.78 3.80 -1.70
CA VAL A 88 -5.75 2.74 -0.67
C VAL A 88 -4.78 3.10 0.46
N VAL A 89 -3.56 3.56 0.15
CA VAL A 89 -2.59 4.01 1.18
C VAL A 89 -3.15 5.15 2.03
N GLU A 90 -3.76 6.15 1.40
CA GLU A 90 -4.40 7.27 2.11
C GLU A 90 -5.56 6.82 2.98
N TYR A 91 -6.38 5.89 2.48
CA TYR A 91 -7.48 5.32 3.26
C TYR A 91 -6.97 4.58 4.51
N ILE A 92 -5.88 3.82 4.37
CA ILE A 92 -5.24 3.11 5.49
C ILE A 92 -4.68 4.09 6.52
N ASP A 93 -4.00 5.16 6.08
CA ASP A 93 -3.47 6.21 6.96
C ASP A 93 -4.60 6.88 7.77
N ASN A 94 -5.72 7.18 7.12
CA ASN A 94 -6.92 7.73 7.76
C ASN A 94 -7.58 6.74 8.74
N LEU A 95 -7.67 5.46 8.39
CA LEU A 95 -8.14 4.41 9.31
C LEU A 95 -7.23 4.30 10.53
N ALA A 96 -5.92 4.33 10.32
CA ALA A 96 -4.93 4.27 11.39
C ALA A 96 -5.13 5.43 12.37
N ALA A 97 -5.29 6.66 11.85
CA ALA A 97 -5.59 7.84 12.64
C ALA A 97 -6.90 7.72 13.42
N LYS A 98 -8.00 7.36 12.72
CA LYS A 98 -9.35 7.29 13.30
C LYS A 98 -9.45 6.29 14.44
N PHE A 99 -8.78 5.14 14.31
CA PHE A 99 -8.86 4.05 15.27
C PHE A 99 -7.67 4.03 16.24
N GLY A 100 -6.68 4.91 16.09
CA GLY A 100 -5.51 4.99 16.95
C GLY A 100 -4.61 3.76 16.84
N PHE A 101 -4.32 3.34 15.61
CA PHE A 101 -3.26 2.35 15.34
C PHE A 101 -1.88 2.99 15.49
N PRO A 102 -0.84 2.22 15.90
CA PRO A 102 0.51 2.74 16.06
C PRO A 102 1.13 3.12 14.71
N GLY A 103 2.11 4.03 14.72
CA GLY A 103 2.87 4.41 13.53
C GLY A 103 2.73 5.90 13.20
N GLU A 104 3.80 6.49 12.67
CA GLU A 104 3.78 7.88 12.23
C GLU A 104 2.92 8.03 10.97
N PRO A 105 2.23 9.18 10.78
CA PRO A 105 1.43 9.42 9.58
C PRO A 105 2.28 9.29 8.31
N LEU A 106 1.77 8.57 7.31
CA LEU A 106 2.44 8.43 6.02
C LEU A 106 2.27 9.68 5.16
N LEU A 107 1.19 10.41 5.39
CA LEU A 107 0.88 11.65 4.70
C LEU A 107 0.92 12.81 5.70
N PRO A 108 1.33 14.02 5.27
CA PRO A 108 1.15 15.21 6.07
C PRO A 108 -0.32 15.33 6.48
N ARG A 109 -0.56 15.41 7.78
CA ARG A 109 -1.89 15.72 8.31
C ARG A 109 -2.10 17.22 8.24
N ASP A 110 -3.32 17.62 7.92
CA ASP A 110 -3.77 18.99 8.06
C ASP A 110 -4.01 19.30 9.55
N ASP A 111 -3.00 19.09 10.40
CA ASP A 111 -3.09 19.50 11.80
C ASP A 111 -2.91 21.02 11.85
N PRO A 112 -3.92 21.78 12.34
CA PRO A 112 -3.81 23.22 12.46
C PRO A 112 -2.78 23.70 13.50
N THR A 113 -2.20 22.81 14.30
CA THR A 113 -1.51 23.23 15.53
C THR A 113 0.00 23.09 15.52
N GLU A 114 0.60 22.24 14.66
CA GLU A 114 2.03 21.92 14.83
C GLU A 114 2.98 22.44 13.74
N ARG A 115 2.48 22.80 12.54
CA ARG A 115 3.31 23.42 11.49
C ARG A 115 2.95 24.87 11.28
N CYS A 116 3.67 25.73 12.01
CA CYS A 116 3.66 27.18 11.88
C CYS A 116 2.31 27.81 12.27
N SER A 117 2.16 28.18 13.54
CA SER A 117 1.04 28.99 14.06
C SER A 117 0.90 30.37 13.37
N SER A 118 1.85 30.73 12.49
CA SER A 118 1.87 31.99 11.73
C SER A 118 1.38 31.89 10.27
N LEU A 119 1.04 30.70 9.75
CA LEU A 119 0.50 30.56 8.39
C LEU A 119 -1.04 30.54 8.42
N SER A 120 -1.66 31.21 7.45
CA SER A 120 -3.12 31.14 7.25
C SER A 120 -3.56 29.73 6.83
N THR A 121 -4.82 29.39 7.11
CA THR A 121 -5.44 28.10 6.73
C THR A 121 -5.24 27.79 5.25
N ASP A 122 -5.37 28.77 4.37
CA ASP A 122 -5.22 28.59 2.92
C ASP A 122 -3.78 28.19 2.53
N LEU A 123 -2.77 28.79 3.16
CA LEU A 123 -1.36 28.44 2.90
C LEU A 123 -1.03 27.03 3.40
N ARG A 124 -1.68 26.58 4.49
CA ARG A 124 -1.51 25.22 5.02
C ARG A 124 -2.10 24.17 4.07
N ILE A 125 -3.29 24.44 3.53
CA ILE A 125 -3.93 23.58 2.53
C ILE A 125 -3.03 23.47 1.28
N ILE A 126 -2.49 24.59 0.80
CA ILE A 126 -1.58 24.59 -0.35
C ILE A 126 -0.31 23.79 -0.06
N ALA A 127 0.30 23.97 1.12
CA ALA A 127 1.50 23.21 1.49
C ALA A 127 1.25 21.70 1.57
N SER A 128 0.15 21.29 2.19
CA SER A 128 -0.28 19.88 2.27
C SER A 128 -0.51 19.28 0.87
N PHE A 129 -1.16 20.02 -0.02
CA PHE A 129 -1.36 19.62 -1.41
C PHE A 129 -0.02 19.43 -2.16
N LEU A 130 0.92 20.37 -2.02
CA LEU A 130 2.23 20.28 -2.64
C LEU A 130 3.06 19.10 -2.11
N ASP A 131 2.99 18.82 -0.81
CA ASP A 131 3.67 17.66 -0.24
C ASP A 131 3.07 16.34 -0.75
N ARG A 132 1.74 16.23 -0.86
CA ARG A 132 1.07 15.07 -1.47
C ARG A 132 1.49 14.88 -2.93
N GLN A 133 1.56 15.96 -3.70
CA GLN A 133 2.01 15.92 -5.08
C GLN A 133 3.46 15.41 -5.21
N ARG A 134 4.36 15.88 -4.34
CA ARG A 134 5.75 15.40 -4.29
C ARG A 134 5.84 13.92 -3.92
N LEU A 135 5.03 13.46 -2.97
CA LEU A 135 4.97 12.04 -2.59
C LEU A 135 4.48 11.17 -3.76
N LEU A 136 3.47 11.62 -4.49
CA LEU A 136 2.98 10.96 -5.71
C LEU A 136 4.07 10.87 -6.79
N GLU A 137 4.80 11.96 -7.03
CA GLU A 137 5.90 12.00 -8.00
C GLU A 137 7.01 11.03 -7.61
N ARG A 138 7.41 11.01 -6.34
CA ARG A 138 8.42 10.06 -5.83
C ARG A 138 7.94 8.61 -5.94
N ALA A 139 6.71 8.31 -5.53
CA ALA A 139 6.14 6.97 -5.65
C ALA A 139 6.09 6.50 -7.12
N THR A 140 5.78 7.42 -8.04
CA THR A 140 5.79 7.16 -9.48
C THR A 140 7.20 6.92 -10.00
N PHE A 141 8.16 7.73 -9.58
CA PHE A 141 9.57 7.57 -9.93
C PHE A 141 10.10 6.19 -9.49
N TYR A 142 9.93 5.83 -8.22
CA TYR A 142 10.40 4.53 -7.71
C TYR A 142 9.72 3.37 -8.42
N ASN A 143 8.43 3.48 -8.72
CA ASN A 143 7.74 2.42 -9.43
C ASN A 143 8.29 2.22 -10.85
N LYS A 144 8.46 3.31 -11.61
CA LYS A 144 8.95 3.24 -12.99
C LYS A 144 10.40 2.81 -13.09
N ASN A 145 11.25 3.26 -12.17
CA ASN A 145 12.70 3.11 -12.28
C ASN A 145 13.29 1.97 -11.45
N ILE A 146 12.56 1.45 -10.45
CA ILE A 146 13.07 0.39 -9.57
C ILE A 146 12.20 -0.85 -9.65
N THR A 147 10.90 -0.74 -9.35
CA THR A 147 10.06 -1.93 -9.19
C THR A 147 9.56 -2.52 -10.50
N SER A 148 9.20 -1.69 -11.48
CA SER A 148 8.75 -2.15 -12.81
C SER A 148 9.85 -2.89 -13.58
N PRO A 149 11.12 -2.45 -13.56
CA PRO A 149 12.23 -3.24 -14.10
C PRO A 149 12.33 -4.62 -13.46
N PHE A 150 12.27 -4.71 -12.12
CA PHE A 150 12.34 -5.99 -11.41
C PHE A 150 11.22 -6.93 -11.83
N TYR A 151 9.99 -6.41 -11.92
CA TYR A 151 8.85 -7.17 -12.42
C TYR A 151 9.06 -7.66 -13.86
N ALA A 152 9.58 -6.81 -14.75
CA ALA A 152 9.85 -7.21 -16.13
C ALA A 152 10.88 -8.36 -16.22
N VAL A 153 11.92 -8.34 -15.36
CA VAL A 153 12.90 -9.44 -15.29
C VAL A 153 12.25 -10.74 -14.79
N LEU A 154 11.48 -10.65 -13.70
CA LEU A 154 10.74 -11.78 -13.14
C LEU A 154 9.84 -12.43 -14.21
N MET A 155 9.09 -11.63 -14.95
CA MET A 155 8.17 -12.10 -15.98
C MET A 155 8.85 -12.68 -17.21
N ARG A 156 10.08 -12.26 -17.54
CA ARG A 156 10.88 -12.89 -18.60
C ARG A 156 11.44 -14.25 -18.19
N GLY A 157 11.44 -14.59 -16.91
CA GLY A 157 12.08 -15.79 -16.39
C GLY A 157 13.60 -15.76 -16.50
N ASP A 158 14.21 -14.57 -16.66
CA ASP A 158 15.67 -14.43 -16.71
C ASP A 158 16.25 -14.53 -15.30
N LYS A 159 16.54 -15.76 -14.88
CA LYS A 159 17.05 -16.05 -13.54
C LYS A 159 18.37 -15.33 -13.24
N ALA A 160 19.26 -15.21 -14.21
CA ALA A 160 20.58 -14.61 -13.99
C ALA A 160 20.47 -13.10 -13.73
N GLU A 161 19.63 -12.41 -14.50
CA GLU A 161 19.33 -11.00 -14.28
C GLU A 161 18.56 -10.80 -12.96
N PHE A 162 17.61 -11.69 -12.63
CA PHE A 162 16.88 -11.66 -11.37
C PHE A 162 17.81 -11.79 -10.16
N ASP A 163 18.67 -12.83 -10.14
CA ASP A 163 19.63 -13.07 -9.05
C ASP A 163 20.55 -11.84 -8.86
N LYS A 164 20.97 -11.21 -9.96
CA LYS A 164 21.79 -9.99 -9.91
C LYS A 164 21.03 -8.82 -9.28
N MET A 165 19.76 -8.62 -9.62
CA MET A 165 18.93 -7.58 -9.02
C MET A 165 18.70 -7.83 -7.53
N VAL A 166 18.46 -9.09 -7.13
CA VAL A 166 18.31 -9.49 -5.73
C VAL A 166 19.59 -9.19 -4.94
N ALA A 167 20.75 -9.60 -5.43
CA ALA A 167 22.03 -9.32 -4.77
C ALA A 167 22.28 -7.81 -4.62
N GLY A 168 21.92 -7.00 -5.63
CA GLY A 168 21.99 -5.54 -5.54
C GLY A 168 21.05 -4.97 -4.47
N ALA A 169 19.83 -5.50 -4.35
CA ALA A 169 18.88 -5.10 -3.33
C ALA A 169 19.34 -5.48 -1.91
N GLU A 170 19.91 -6.68 -1.73
CA GLU A 170 20.49 -7.13 -0.45
C GLU A 170 21.64 -6.21 -0.02
N ASN A 171 22.53 -5.84 -0.95
CA ASN A 171 23.61 -4.90 -0.66
C ASN A 171 23.07 -3.53 -0.24
N PHE A 172 22.09 -2.99 -0.97
CA PHE A 172 21.41 -1.73 -0.60
C PHE A 172 20.78 -1.80 0.80
N ILE A 173 20.08 -2.90 1.12
CA ILE A 173 19.48 -3.10 2.45
C ILE A 173 20.54 -3.19 3.54
N SER A 174 21.74 -3.70 3.24
CA SER A 174 22.84 -3.76 4.20
C SER A 174 23.49 -2.39 4.46
N GLU A 175 23.51 -1.52 3.44
CA GLU A 175 24.07 -0.16 3.52
C GLU A 175 23.09 0.83 4.16
N VAL A 176 21.81 0.69 3.84
CA VAL A 176 20.76 1.43 4.50
C VAL A 176 20.48 0.73 5.82
N HIS A 177 20.97 1.27 6.93
CA HIS A 177 20.56 0.83 8.27
C HIS A 177 19.04 1.05 8.44
N LEU A 178 18.23 0.17 7.87
CA LEU A 178 16.83 0.04 8.17
C LEU A 178 16.80 -0.45 9.61
N VAL A 179 16.57 0.49 10.53
CA VAL A 179 16.22 0.15 11.91
C VAL A 179 15.13 -0.92 11.81
N PRO A 180 15.34 -2.12 12.38
CA PRO A 180 14.36 -3.19 12.26
C PRO A 180 13.01 -2.64 12.71
N LEU A 181 11.98 -2.83 11.87
CA LEU A 181 10.60 -2.47 12.18
C LEU A 181 10.21 -3.20 13.47
N ARG A 182 10.36 -2.52 14.61
CA ARG A 182 9.93 -3.00 15.93
C ARG A 182 8.41 -2.98 16.02
#